data_AF-A0A2K9ALN6-F1
#
_entry.id   AF-A0A2K9ALN6-F1
#
_cell.length_a   1.000
_cell.length_b   1.000
_cell.length_c   1.000
_cell.angle_alpha   90.00
_cell.angle_beta   90.00
_cell.angle_gamma   90.00
#
_symmetry.space_group_name_H-M   'P 1'
#
loop_
_entity.id
_entity.type
_entity.pdbx_description
1 polymer ?
#
loop_
_entity_poly.entity_id
_entity_poly.type
_entity_poly.pdbx_seq_one_letter_code
_entity_poly.pdbx_strand_id
1 'polypeptide(L)'
;MSIHQQNKNKIDDALYTKGTLKYLVKDNPCVLLDGRRTPGIIEDIDMESGMFTWRILDFEDKGKCWELPFEDISQFQFLDDEKYSDKDVIRLYEDIIKQKKIELNIKIDIDTQKQTFKNITKIKEDIIAWMNKESKYFKSYDKLDWSMKKGSPLLSEDLKRYLDNEHLLYLEDETTSNFCLNPHSGELIKGMIICLAELGLVNYQGFEVRKKSTFTKPYEKETRKRYLMHRLAFVQAMFEKAHQKELTVYRGMTSEQTFKSFERPLISTTAHLESTKAFFDETIHPKHKSAYLLKLNMPVSQILMTYLETPAFSHQYLEQEVIILNKDGLPF
;
A
#
# COMPACT_ATOMS: atom_id res chain seq x y z
N MET A 1 -16.89 -9.54 16.35
CA MET A 1 -17.50 -9.07 15.08
C MET A 1 -16.39 -9.06 14.04
N SER A 2 -16.65 -9.58 12.84
CA SER A 2 -15.66 -9.55 11.74
C SER A 2 -15.24 -8.10 11.44
N ILE A 3 -13.95 -7.85 11.26
CA ILE A 3 -13.42 -6.52 10.86
C ILE A 3 -13.89 -6.16 9.44
N HIS A 4 -14.13 -7.17 8.60
CA HIS A 4 -14.54 -7.02 7.21
C HIS A 4 -15.96 -7.53 6.93
N GLN A 5 -16.61 -6.92 5.95
CA GLN A 5 -17.86 -7.38 5.35
C GLN A 5 -17.69 -8.72 4.61
N GLN A 6 -18.77 -9.51 4.57
CA GLN A 6 -18.84 -10.79 3.86
C GLN A 6 -19.85 -10.73 2.70
N ASN A 7 -19.51 -11.35 1.57
CA ASN A 7 -20.35 -11.33 0.37
C ASN A 7 -21.51 -12.30 0.57
N LYS A 8 -22.74 -11.77 0.66
CA LYS A 8 -23.96 -12.56 0.85
C LYS A 8 -24.34 -13.38 -0.39
N ASN A 9 -23.81 -13.00 -1.55
CA ASN A 9 -24.09 -13.61 -2.85
C ASN A 9 -22.91 -14.46 -3.34
N LYS A 10 -22.07 -14.97 -2.43
CA LYS A 10 -20.95 -15.84 -2.79
C LYS A 10 -21.49 -17.14 -3.41
N ILE A 11 -21.13 -17.39 -4.66
CA ILE A 11 -21.42 -18.64 -5.38
C ILE A 11 -20.21 -19.58 -5.32
N ASP A 12 -20.42 -20.85 -5.66
CA ASP A 12 -19.39 -21.89 -5.59
C ASP A 12 -18.22 -21.59 -6.55
N ASP A 13 -16.99 -21.78 -6.08
CA ASP A 13 -15.76 -21.65 -6.87
C ASP A 13 -15.77 -22.60 -8.09
N ALA A 14 -16.50 -23.72 -8.01
CA ALA A 14 -16.65 -24.69 -9.10
C ALA A 14 -17.37 -24.12 -10.35
N LEU A 15 -18.08 -22.99 -10.22
CA LEU A 15 -18.75 -22.32 -11.32
C LEU A 15 -17.85 -21.31 -12.05
N TYR A 16 -16.62 -21.10 -11.55
CA TYR A 16 -15.71 -20.13 -12.13
C TYR A 16 -14.56 -20.80 -12.88
N THR A 17 -14.21 -20.20 -14.01
CA THR A 17 -12.97 -20.47 -14.73
C THR A 17 -11.89 -19.47 -14.32
N LYS A 18 -10.65 -19.93 -14.18
CA LYS A 18 -9.50 -19.09 -13.88
C LYS A 18 -9.25 -18.08 -15.01
N GLY A 19 -9.01 -16.82 -14.63
CA GLY A 19 -8.70 -15.74 -15.53
C GLY A 19 -7.45 -15.99 -16.37
N THR A 20 -7.54 -15.61 -17.64
CA THR A 20 -6.47 -15.58 -18.63
C THR A 20 -6.71 -14.39 -19.55
N LEU A 21 -5.73 -14.02 -20.38
CA LEU A 21 -5.81 -12.83 -21.23
C LEU A 21 -7.04 -12.78 -22.16
N LYS A 22 -7.62 -13.94 -22.51
CA LYS A 22 -8.86 -13.99 -23.30
C LYS A 22 -10.05 -13.32 -22.60
N TYR A 23 -10.07 -13.30 -21.25
CA TYR A 23 -11.15 -12.70 -20.46
C TYR A 23 -10.96 -11.21 -20.19
N LEU A 24 -9.82 -10.64 -20.62
CA LEU A 24 -9.56 -9.21 -20.48
C LEU A 24 -10.36 -8.43 -21.54
N VAL A 25 -11.65 -8.27 -21.26
CA VAL A 25 -12.63 -7.58 -22.11
C VAL A 25 -13.39 -6.59 -21.24
N LYS A 26 -13.59 -5.38 -21.76
CA LYS A 26 -14.38 -4.35 -21.09
C LYS A 26 -15.80 -4.85 -20.80
N ASP A 27 -16.29 -4.47 -19.63
CA ASP A 27 -17.56 -4.85 -19.04
C ASP A 27 -17.69 -6.32 -18.63
N ASN A 28 -16.62 -7.12 -18.65
CA ASN A 28 -16.67 -8.47 -18.08
C ASN A 28 -16.70 -8.39 -16.55
N PRO A 29 -17.73 -8.93 -15.88
CA PRO A 29 -17.71 -9.17 -14.44
C PRO A 29 -16.71 -10.27 -14.10
N CYS A 30 -16.09 -10.14 -12.93
CA CYS A 30 -15.17 -11.12 -12.39
C CYS A 30 -15.08 -11.03 -10.87
N VAL A 31 -14.52 -12.07 -10.25
CA VAL A 31 -14.19 -12.08 -8.83
C VAL A 31 -12.69 -12.25 -8.64
N LEU A 32 -12.14 -11.51 -7.69
CA LEU A 32 -10.74 -11.66 -7.28
C LEU A 32 -10.54 -12.99 -6.53
N LEU A 33 -9.41 -13.66 -6.75
CA LEU A 33 -9.00 -14.88 -6.04
C LEU A 33 -8.49 -14.58 -4.61
N ASP A 34 -9.24 -13.80 -3.84
CA ASP A 34 -9.00 -13.52 -2.42
C ASP A 34 -9.96 -14.31 -1.53
N GLY A 35 -9.74 -14.34 -0.21
CA GLY A 35 -10.59 -15.10 0.72
C GLY A 35 -12.08 -14.72 0.69
N ARG A 36 -12.37 -13.46 0.31
CA ARG A 36 -13.73 -12.92 0.21
C ARG A 36 -14.41 -13.17 -1.14
N ARG A 37 -13.63 -13.52 -2.18
CA ARG A 37 -14.04 -13.52 -3.59
C ARG A 37 -14.64 -12.17 -3.98
N THR A 38 -13.84 -11.12 -3.86
CA THR A 38 -14.28 -9.74 -4.08
C THR A 38 -14.80 -9.54 -5.50
N PRO A 39 -16.10 -9.20 -5.69
CA PRO A 39 -16.69 -9.03 -7.01
C PRO A 39 -16.36 -7.68 -7.61
N GLY A 40 -16.19 -7.66 -8.93
CA GLY A 40 -15.96 -6.44 -9.69
C GLY A 40 -16.22 -6.60 -11.19
N ILE A 41 -15.85 -5.58 -11.94
CA ILE A 41 -16.01 -5.51 -13.40
C ILE A 41 -14.79 -4.86 -14.05
N ILE A 42 -14.36 -5.37 -15.20
CA ILE A 42 -13.33 -4.73 -16.01
C ILE A 42 -13.92 -3.47 -16.63
N GLU A 43 -13.55 -2.31 -16.10
CA GLU A 43 -14.08 -1.01 -16.52
C GLU A 43 -13.36 -0.46 -17.75
N ASP A 44 -12.04 -0.66 -17.83
CA ASP A 44 -11.25 -0.10 -18.92
C ASP A 44 -9.97 -0.90 -19.20
N ILE A 45 -9.44 -0.77 -20.41
CA ILE A 45 -8.22 -1.46 -20.87
C ILE A 45 -7.32 -0.42 -21.56
N ASP A 46 -6.20 -0.10 -20.92
CA ASP A 46 -5.19 0.83 -21.43
C ASP A 46 -4.08 0.04 -22.15
N MET A 47 -4.18 0.03 -23.48
CA MET A 47 -3.22 -0.62 -24.38
C MET A 47 -1.84 0.05 -24.39
N GLU A 48 -1.75 1.36 -24.09
CA GLU A 48 -0.47 2.07 -24.09
C GLU A 48 0.39 1.63 -22.91
N SER A 49 -0.21 1.48 -21.73
CA SER A 49 0.50 1.08 -20.52
C SER A 49 0.46 -0.43 -20.26
N GLY A 50 -0.43 -1.18 -20.91
CA GLY A 50 -0.60 -2.61 -20.62
C GLY A 50 -1.24 -2.83 -19.25
N MET A 51 -2.23 -2.00 -18.93
CA MET A 51 -2.94 -1.97 -17.65
C MET A 51 -4.44 -2.02 -17.89
N PHE A 52 -5.19 -2.62 -16.98
CA PHE A 52 -6.66 -2.57 -16.98
C PHE A 52 -7.18 -1.98 -15.69
N THR A 53 -8.33 -1.32 -15.77
CA THR A 53 -9.04 -0.78 -14.62
C THR A 53 -10.13 -1.76 -14.21
N TRP A 54 -10.10 -2.21 -12.96
CA TRP A 54 -11.09 -3.08 -12.37
C TRP A 54 -11.86 -2.35 -11.28
N ARG A 55 -13.18 -2.31 -11.38
CA ARG A 55 -14.06 -1.63 -10.42
C ARG A 55 -14.66 -2.62 -9.44
N ILE A 56 -14.51 -2.35 -8.15
CA ILE A 56 -15.08 -3.16 -7.08
C ILE A 56 -16.59 -2.89 -6.97
N LEU A 57 -17.40 -3.96 -6.91
CA LEU A 57 -18.86 -3.86 -6.92
C LEU A 57 -19.51 -4.06 -5.53
N ASP A 58 -18.76 -4.51 -4.53
CA ASP A 58 -19.26 -4.79 -3.19
C ASP A 58 -18.26 -4.39 -2.09
N PHE A 59 -18.65 -4.57 -0.82
CA PHE A 59 -17.85 -4.29 0.37
C PHE A 59 -17.58 -2.81 0.67
N GLU A 60 -16.62 -2.55 1.56
CA GLU A 60 -16.22 -1.21 1.98
C GLU A 60 -15.67 -0.38 0.82
N ASP A 61 -15.09 -1.05 -0.20
CA ASP A 61 -14.47 -0.46 -1.39
C ASP A 61 -15.43 -0.30 -2.59
N LYS A 62 -16.73 -0.50 -2.41
CA LYS A 62 -17.69 -0.43 -3.52
C LYS A 62 -17.55 0.87 -4.32
N GLY A 63 -17.37 0.73 -5.63
CA GLY A 63 -17.20 1.82 -6.58
C GLY A 63 -15.77 2.35 -6.71
N LYS A 64 -14.82 1.86 -5.91
CA LYS A 64 -13.38 2.13 -6.09
C LYS A 64 -12.83 1.29 -7.23
N CYS A 65 -11.74 1.77 -7.83
CA CYS A 65 -11.10 1.11 -8.96
C CYS A 65 -9.64 0.78 -8.66
N TRP A 66 -9.20 -0.37 -9.15
CA TRP A 66 -7.80 -0.77 -9.18
C TRP A 66 -7.28 -0.73 -10.60
N GLU A 67 -6.05 -0.24 -10.77
CA GLU A 67 -5.35 -0.30 -12.05
C GLU A 67 -4.30 -1.41 -11.96
N LEU A 68 -4.41 -2.44 -12.80
CA LEU A 68 -3.61 -3.65 -12.70
C LEU A 68 -2.92 -3.97 -14.03
N PRO A 69 -1.69 -4.48 -14.03
CA PRO A 69 -1.05 -5.04 -15.22
C PRO A 69 -1.90 -6.14 -15.88
N PHE A 70 -1.91 -6.23 -17.21
CA PHE A 70 -2.66 -7.27 -17.93
C PHE A 70 -2.44 -8.70 -17.41
N GLU A 71 -1.22 -9.05 -17.02
CA GLU A 71 -0.89 -10.37 -16.49
C GLU A 71 -1.59 -10.71 -15.15
N ASP A 72 -2.04 -9.70 -14.41
CA ASP A 72 -2.76 -9.88 -13.14
C ASP A 72 -4.20 -10.33 -13.35
N ILE A 73 -4.69 -10.41 -14.60
CA ILE A 73 -5.96 -11.07 -14.92
C ILE A 73 -6.01 -12.52 -14.41
N SER A 74 -4.83 -13.15 -14.25
CA SER A 74 -4.68 -14.50 -13.70
C SER A 74 -5.03 -14.63 -12.21
N GLN A 75 -5.18 -13.50 -11.51
CA GLN A 75 -5.65 -13.39 -10.14
C GLN A 75 -7.19 -13.32 -10.04
N PHE A 76 -7.90 -13.36 -11.17
CA PHE A 76 -9.35 -13.27 -11.23
C PHE A 76 -9.98 -14.59 -11.68
N GLN A 77 -11.28 -14.67 -11.47
CA GLN A 77 -12.17 -15.77 -11.84
C GLN A 77 -13.38 -15.20 -12.60
N PHE A 78 -13.81 -15.93 -13.63
CA PHE A 78 -14.87 -15.52 -14.56
C PHE A 78 -15.90 -16.63 -14.69
N LEU A 79 -17.15 -16.29 -14.97
CA LEU A 79 -18.15 -17.27 -15.36
C LEU A 79 -17.87 -17.77 -16.78
N ASP A 80 -18.38 -18.96 -17.11
CA ASP A 80 -18.06 -19.64 -18.37
C ASP A 80 -18.64 -18.93 -19.61
N ASP A 81 -19.73 -18.17 -19.44
CA ASP A 81 -20.46 -17.45 -20.48
C ASP A 81 -19.97 -16.00 -20.72
N GLU A 82 -18.88 -15.60 -20.08
CA GLU A 82 -18.31 -14.26 -20.24
C GLU A 82 -17.70 -14.00 -21.62
N LYS A 83 -17.54 -12.72 -21.98
CA LYS A 83 -17.02 -12.35 -23.30
C LYS A 83 -15.53 -12.70 -23.42
N TYR A 84 -15.11 -12.98 -24.65
CA TYR A 84 -13.74 -13.35 -24.98
C TYR A 84 -13.13 -12.40 -26.01
N SER A 85 -11.86 -12.08 -25.83
CA SER A 85 -11.02 -11.44 -26.85
C SER A 85 -10.63 -12.45 -27.94
N ASP A 86 -10.57 -11.99 -29.18
CA ASP A 86 -10.08 -12.78 -30.31
C ASP A 86 -8.57 -13.06 -30.19
N LYS A 87 -8.09 -14.09 -30.90
CA LYS A 87 -6.69 -14.54 -30.83
C LYS A 87 -5.68 -13.44 -31.16
N ASP A 88 -5.99 -12.54 -32.08
CA ASP A 88 -5.07 -11.47 -32.46
C ASP A 88 -4.98 -10.38 -31.38
N VAL A 89 -6.07 -10.11 -30.68
CA VAL A 89 -6.07 -9.21 -29.51
C VAL A 89 -5.28 -9.82 -28.36
N ILE A 90 -5.42 -11.13 -28.12
CA ILE A 90 -4.66 -11.84 -27.09
C ILE A 90 -3.15 -11.74 -27.38
N ARG A 91 -2.72 -11.96 -28.63
CA ARG A 91 -1.31 -11.79 -29.04
C ARG A 91 -0.81 -10.37 -28.80
N LEU A 92 -1.64 -9.37 -29.09
CA LEU A 92 -1.29 -7.98 -28.82
C LEU A 92 -1.09 -7.72 -27.32
N TYR A 93 -1.95 -8.29 -26.45
CA TYR A 93 -1.73 -8.22 -25.00
C TYR A 93 -0.41 -8.86 -24.57
N GLU A 94 -0.08 -10.04 -25.11
CA GLU A 94 1.19 -10.73 -24.83
C GLU A 94 2.41 -9.89 -25.24
N ASP A 95 2.35 -9.28 -26.42
CA ASP A 95 3.41 -8.39 -26.92
C ASP A 95 3.59 -7.15 -26.04
N ILE A 96 2.49 -6.52 -25.62
CA ILE A 96 2.52 -5.37 -24.69
C ILE A 96 3.14 -5.77 -23.36
N ILE A 97 2.72 -6.90 -22.77
CA ILE A 97 3.29 -7.40 -21.50
C ILE A 97 4.80 -7.57 -21.64
N LYS A 98 5.27 -8.18 -22.74
CA LYS A 98 6.69 -8.39 -23.00
C LYS A 98 7.45 -7.07 -23.10
N GLN A 99 6.89 -6.07 -23.78
CA GLN A 99 7.50 -4.74 -23.90
C GLN A 99 7.54 -3.97 -22.57
N LYS A 100 6.55 -4.17 -21.69
CA LYS A 100 6.42 -3.46 -20.42
C LYS A 100 7.14 -4.11 -19.24
N LYS A 101 7.58 -5.37 -19.37
CA LYS A 101 8.41 -6.06 -18.38
C LYS A 101 9.88 -5.70 -18.49
N ILE A 102 10.19 -4.43 -18.21
CA ILE A 102 11.56 -3.94 -18.11
C ILE A 102 11.98 -4.05 -16.64
N GLU A 103 12.93 -4.93 -16.35
CA GLU A 103 13.41 -5.14 -14.97
C GLU A 103 14.10 -3.88 -14.42
N LEU A 104 13.83 -3.58 -13.16
CA LEU A 104 14.47 -2.50 -12.42
C LEU A 104 14.87 -3.00 -11.04
N ASN A 105 16.17 -2.97 -10.78
CA ASN A 105 16.76 -3.39 -9.51
C ASN A 105 17.56 -2.23 -8.92
N ILE A 106 17.13 -1.72 -7.76
CA ILE A 106 17.79 -0.64 -7.04
C ILE A 106 18.20 -1.18 -5.68
N LYS A 107 19.51 -1.24 -5.43
CA LYS A 107 20.05 -1.61 -4.12
C LYS A 107 20.30 -0.36 -3.29
N ILE A 108 20.25 -0.51 -1.97
CA ILE A 108 20.64 0.56 -1.05
C ILE A 108 22.09 0.98 -1.33
N ASP A 109 22.26 2.24 -1.71
CA ASP A 109 23.55 2.91 -1.75
C ASP A 109 23.83 3.57 -0.38
N ILE A 110 24.96 3.21 0.24
CA ILE A 110 25.25 3.60 1.63
C ILE A 110 25.53 5.09 1.76
N ASP A 111 26.15 5.73 0.77
CA ASP A 111 26.48 7.15 0.83
C ASP A 111 25.24 8.01 0.58
N THR A 112 24.39 7.61 -0.37
CA THR A 112 23.05 8.19 -0.59
C THR A 112 22.21 8.04 0.67
N GLN A 113 22.20 6.85 1.30
CA GLN A 113 21.46 6.61 2.54
C GLN A 113 21.91 7.57 3.66
N LYS A 114 23.22 7.72 3.87
CA LYS A 114 23.76 8.66 4.88
C LYS A 114 23.32 10.10 4.60
N GLN A 115 23.39 10.53 3.34
CA GLN A 115 22.99 11.88 2.96
C GLN A 115 21.48 12.08 3.14
N THR A 116 20.65 11.10 2.78
CA THR A 116 19.20 11.12 3.01
C THR A 116 18.88 11.23 4.50
N PHE A 117 19.51 10.42 5.37
CA PHE A 117 19.26 10.52 6.81
C PHE A 117 19.70 11.86 7.41
N LYS A 118 20.80 12.45 6.91
CA LYS A 118 21.22 13.80 7.28
C LYS A 118 20.15 14.84 6.89
N ASN A 119 19.58 14.73 5.69
CA ASN A 119 18.50 15.60 5.24
C ASN A 119 17.23 15.42 6.07
N ILE A 120 16.81 14.18 6.33
CA ILE A 120 15.65 13.87 7.19
C ILE A 120 15.85 14.44 8.59
N THR A 121 17.06 14.34 9.16
CA THR A 121 17.35 14.89 10.49
C THR A 121 17.19 16.40 10.51
N LYS A 122 17.69 17.11 9.48
CA LYS A 122 17.51 18.56 9.36
C LYS A 122 16.02 18.95 9.24
N ILE A 123 15.28 18.27 8.36
CA ILE A 123 13.83 18.50 8.20
C ILE A 123 13.09 18.24 9.52
N LYS A 124 13.48 17.20 10.26
CA LYS A 124 12.89 16.86 11.55
C LYS A 124 13.10 17.98 12.58
N GLU A 125 14.28 18.60 12.63
CA GLU A 125 14.54 19.75 13.51
C GLU A 125 13.61 20.93 13.19
N ASP A 126 13.43 21.24 11.90
CA ASP A 126 12.51 22.28 11.43
C ASP A 126 11.05 21.94 11.79
N ILE A 127 10.65 20.67 11.64
CA ILE A 127 9.32 20.19 12.05
C ILE A 127 9.12 20.29 13.55
N ILE A 128 10.11 19.95 14.38
CA ILE A 128 10.00 20.07 15.83
C ILE A 128 9.80 21.54 16.23
N ALA A 129 10.56 22.46 15.60
CA ALA A 129 10.38 23.89 15.81
C ALA A 129 8.97 24.35 15.39
N TRP A 130 8.48 23.90 14.23
CA TRP A 130 7.11 24.14 13.78
C TRP A 130 6.09 23.58 14.77
N MET A 131 6.23 22.33 15.24
CA MET A 131 5.30 21.69 16.18
C MET A 131 5.23 22.46 17.49
N ASN A 132 6.37 22.89 18.06
CA ASN A 132 6.39 23.69 19.27
C ASN A 132 5.61 25.01 19.13
N LYS A 133 5.63 25.60 17.93
CA LYS A 133 4.98 26.88 17.65
C LYS A 133 3.53 26.74 17.19
N GLU A 134 3.21 25.72 16.38
CA GLU A 134 2.00 25.68 15.55
C GLU A 134 1.12 24.44 15.79
N SER A 135 1.67 23.32 16.31
CA SER A 135 0.90 22.07 16.48
C SER A 135 -0.21 22.25 17.51
N LYS A 136 -1.44 21.89 17.13
CA LYS A 136 -2.57 21.87 18.05
C LYS A 136 -2.52 20.68 18.99
N TYR A 137 -2.09 19.51 18.49
CA TYR A 137 -1.99 18.30 19.29
C TYR A 137 -0.95 18.43 20.40
N PHE A 138 0.27 18.86 20.11
CA PHE A 138 1.30 18.98 21.16
C PHE A 138 1.04 20.13 22.14
N LYS A 139 0.17 21.09 21.78
CA LYS A 139 -0.32 22.13 22.69
C LYS A 139 -1.48 21.69 23.57
N SER A 140 -2.21 20.62 23.22
CA SER A 140 -3.26 20.07 24.10
C SER A 140 -2.67 19.26 25.25
N TYR A 141 -1.36 18.96 25.22
CA TYR A 141 -0.67 18.08 26.17
C TYR A 141 -1.19 16.63 26.19
N ASP A 142 -1.87 16.23 25.10
CA ASP A 142 -2.28 14.84 24.91
C ASP A 142 -1.07 13.91 24.72
N LYS A 143 -1.24 12.64 25.06
CA LYS A 143 -0.26 11.59 24.85
C LYS A 143 -0.65 10.75 23.65
N LEU A 144 0.33 10.25 22.89
CA LEU A 144 0.07 9.26 21.84
C LEU A 144 -0.62 8.04 22.45
N ASP A 145 -1.90 7.88 22.16
CA ASP A 145 -2.71 6.76 22.65
C ASP A 145 -2.87 5.71 21.57
N TRP A 146 -2.02 4.70 21.65
CA TRP A 146 -2.03 3.55 20.76
C TRP A 146 -3.16 2.56 21.06
N SER A 147 -4.02 2.79 22.07
CA SER A 147 -5.17 1.92 22.36
C SER A 147 -6.41 2.28 21.52
N MET A 148 -6.41 3.47 20.91
CA MET A 148 -7.53 4.01 20.17
C MET A 148 -7.71 3.32 18.83
N LYS A 149 -8.96 3.04 18.45
CA LYS A 149 -9.25 2.43 17.13
C LYS A 149 -9.07 3.39 15.95
N LYS A 150 -9.12 4.69 16.22
CA LYS A 150 -9.03 5.78 15.24
C LYS A 150 -7.88 6.69 15.59
N GLY A 151 -7.32 7.33 14.56
CA GLY A 151 -6.29 8.34 14.75
C GLY A 151 -6.79 9.59 15.46
N SER A 152 -5.83 10.45 15.85
CA SER A 152 -6.12 11.73 16.50
C SER A 152 -6.51 12.78 15.44
N PRO A 153 -7.70 13.40 15.53
CA PRO A 153 -8.08 14.47 14.62
C PRO A 153 -7.11 15.66 14.65
N LEU A 154 -6.54 15.97 15.82
CA LEU A 154 -5.57 17.04 15.98
C LEU A 154 -4.22 16.72 15.32
N LEU A 155 -3.72 15.47 15.44
CA LEU A 155 -2.51 15.05 14.73
C LEU A 155 -2.71 15.07 13.22
N SER A 156 -3.87 14.62 12.75
CA SER A 156 -4.20 14.68 11.33
C SER A 156 -4.24 16.12 10.83
N GLU A 157 -4.88 17.03 11.57
CA GLU A 157 -4.92 18.44 11.20
C GLU A 157 -3.51 19.04 11.16
N ASP A 158 -2.67 18.71 12.13
CA ASP A 158 -1.28 19.17 12.16
C ASP A 158 -0.47 18.65 10.96
N LEU A 159 -0.59 17.37 10.60
CA LEU A 159 0.06 16.82 9.41
C LEU A 159 -0.42 17.53 8.13
N LYS A 160 -1.73 17.73 7.99
CA LYS A 160 -2.31 18.41 6.83
C LYS A 160 -1.81 19.84 6.69
N ARG A 161 -1.85 20.61 7.79
CA ARG A 161 -1.34 21.99 7.82
C ARG A 161 0.15 22.06 7.50
N TYR A 162 0.93 21.13 8.04
CA TYR A 162 2.36 21.07 7.76
C TYR A 162 2.62 20.78 6.27
N LEU A 163 2.03 19.71 5.71
CA LEU A 163 2.24 19.34 4.31
C LEU A 163 1.65 20.35 3.33
N ASP A 164 0.59 21.08 3.69
CA ASP A 164 0.05 22.18 2.89
C ASP A 164 1.05 23.34 2.77
N ASN A 165 1.68 23.72 3.89
CA ASN A 165 2.75 24.73 3.89
C ASN A 165 3.95 24.32 3.05
N GLU A 166 4.23 23.01 2.97
CA GLU A 166 5.30 22.45 2.13
C GLU A 166 4.85 22.20 0.67
N HIS A 167 3.60 22.50 0.32
CA HIS A 167 2.98 22.21 -0.99
C HIS A 167 3.02 20.72 -1.38
N LEU A 168 2.77 19.84 -0.41
CA LEU A 168 2.84 18.38 -0.54
C LEU A 168 1.53 17.67 -0.15
N LEU A 169 0.52 18.41 0.33
CA LEU A 169 -0.74 17.82 0.81
C LEU A 169 -1.44 16.95 -0.24
N TYR A 170 -1.44 17.36 -1.51
CA TYR A 170 -2.05 16.57 -2.59
C TYR A 170 -1.42 15.17 -2.73
N LEU A 171 -0.10 15.04 -2.51
CA LEU A 171 0.57 13.74 -2.52
C LEU A 171 0.16 12.90 -1.32
N GLU A 172 -0.04 13.48 -0.14
CA GLU A 172 -0.53 12.75 1.03
C GLU A 172 -1.91 12.16 0.78
N ASP A 173 -2.84 12.98 0.28
CA ASP A 173 -4.22 12.56 0.04
C ASP A 173 -4.28 11.41 -0.98
N GLU A 174 -3.55 11.51 -2.09
CA GLU A 174 -3.50 10.44 -3.09
C GLU A 174 -2.75 9.20 -2.62
N THR A 175 -1.59 9.38 -1.98
CA THR A 175 -0.75 8.25 -1.53
C THR A 175 -1.48 7.43 -0.49
N THR A 176 -2.06 8.08 0.52
CA THR A 176 -2.75 7.38 1.61
C THR A 176 -4.03 6.71 1.10
N SER A 177 -4.78 7.35 0.20
CA SER A 177 -5.96 6.74 -0.44
C SER A 177 -5.60 5.48 -1.24
N ASN A 178 -4.52 5.52 -2.02
CA ASN A 178 -4.08 4.36 -2.81
C ASN A 178 -3.51 3.25 -1.92
N PHE A 179 -2.74 3.58 -0.87
CA PHE A 179 -2.25 2.59 0.10
C PHE A 179 -3.38 1.82 0.77
N CYS A 180 -4.44 2.52 1.25
CA CYS A 180 -5.58 1.88 1.91
C CYS A 180 -6.37 0.96 0.98
N LEU A 181 -6.51 1.37 -0.28
CA LEU A 181 -7.33 0.66 -1.26
C LEU A 181 -6.63 -0.60 -1.77
N ASN A 182 -5.45 -0.44 -2.35
CA ASN A 182 -4.58 -1.54 -2.75
C ASN A 182 -3.18 -0.97 -3.07
N PRO A 183 -2.14 -1.23 -2.25
CA PRO A 183 -0.80 -0.68 -2.47
C PRO A 183 -0.12 -1.22 -3.74
N HIS A 184 -0.67 -2.28 -4.35
CA HIS A 184 -0.21 -2.83 -5.62
C HIS A 184 -1.03 -2.33 -6.81
N SER A 185 -2.08 -1.55 -6.59
CA SER A 185 -2.86 -0.93 -7.64
C SER A 185 -2.18 0.35 -8.15
N GLY A 186 -2.16 0.49 -9.47
CA GLY A 186 -1.66 1.65 -10.18
C GLY A 186 -0.16 1.84 -10.08
N GLU A 187 0.30 2.94 -10.64
CA GLU A 187 1.73 3.25 -10.74
C GLU A 187 2.19 4.29 -9.70
N LEU A 188 1.26 4.90 -8.95
CA LEU A 188 1.58 5.91 -7.95
C LEU A 188 2.46 5.32 -6.83
N ILE A 189 2.02 4.24 -6.18
CA ILE A 189 2.76 3.63 -5.07
C ILE A 189 4.07 3.02 -5.54
N LYS A 190 4.08 2.37 -6.72
CA LYS A 190 5.31 1.89 -7.36
C LYS A 190 6.32 3.02 -7.56
N GLY A 191 5.88 4.18 -8.06
CA GLY A 191 6.72 5.36 -8.19
C GLY A 191 7.27 5.87 -6.84
N MET A 192 6.48 5.81 -5.76
CA MET A 192 6.94 6.18 -4.41
C MET A 192 8.00 5.20 -3.90
N ILE A 193 7.81 3.90 -4.11
CA ILE A 193 8.75 2.86 -3.72
C ILE A 193 10.08 3.00 -4.47
N ILE A 194 10.03 3.27 -5.78
CA ILE A 194 11.24 3.55 -6.57
C ILE A 194 11.98 4.77 -6.00
N CYS A 195 11.27 5.84 -5.66
CA CYS A 195 11.88 7.02 -5.02
C CYS A 195 12.47 6.72 -3.63
N LEU A 196 11.84 5.87 -2.81
CA LEU A 196 12.41 5.41 -1.54
C LEU A 196 13.72 4.63 -1.76
N ALA A 197 13.76 3.78 -2.78
CA ALA A 197 14.95 3.02 -3.12
C ALA A 197 16.08 3.92 -3.66
N GLU A 198 15.76 4.90 -4.51
CA GLU A 198 16.69 5.93 -4.97
C GLU A 198 17.22 6.83 -3.84
N LEU A 199 16.47 6.99 -2.75
CA LEU A 199 16.92 7.66 -1.53
C LEU A 199 17.80 6.77 -0.64
N GLY A 200 18.04 5.51 -1.03
CA GLY A 200 18.82 4.54 -0.25
C GLY A 200 18.10 4.04 1.00
N LEU A 201 16.76 4.12 1.07
CA LEU A 201 15.99 3.76 2.26
C LEU A 201 15.52 2.30 2.26
N VAL A 202 15.36 1.71 1.09
CA VAL A 202 14.88 0.33 0.88
C VAL A 202 15.55 -0.26 -0.37
N ASN A 203 15.59 -1.59 -0.50
CA ASN A 203 15.88 -2.21 -1.80
C ASN A 203 14.61 -2.18 -2.67
N TYR A 204 14.77 -2.21 -3.98
CA TYR A 204 13.70 -2.42 -4.94
C TYR A 204 14.10 -3.49 -5.94
N GLN A 205 13.27 -4.52 -6.07
CA GLN A 205 13.37 -5.57 -7.08
C GLN A 205 12.02 -5.70 -7.77
N GLY A 206 11.96 -5.33 -9.04
CA GLY A 206 10.70 -5.32 -9.78
C GLY A 206 10.86 -4.85 -11.22
N PHE A 207 9.88 -4.10 -11.70
CA PHE A 207 9.85 -3.57 -13.06
C PHE A 207 9.80 -2.04 -13.05
N GLU A 208 10.25 -1.42 -14.13
CA GLU A 208 10.02 0.00 -14.35
C GLU A 208 8.53 0.36 -14.35
N VAL A 209 8.26 1.66 -14.23
CA VAL A 209 6.88 2.16 -14.33
C VAL A 209 6.35 1.99 -15.75
N ARG A 210 5.10 1.56 -15.88
CA ARG A 210 4.46 1.30 -17.19
C ARG A 210 3.94 2.57 -17.86
N LYS A 211 3.50 3.52 -17.03
CA LYS A 211 2.96 4.81 -17.44
C LYS A 211 4.06 5.87 -17.37
N LYS A 212 4.29 6.59 -18.48
CA LYS A 212 5.22 7.72 -18.50
C LYS A 212 4.78 8.84 -17.54
N SER A 213 3.46 9.01 -17.38
CA SER A 213 2.87 10.01 -16.50
C SER A 213 3.20 9.83 -15.02
N THR A 214 3.69 8.66 -14.61
CA THR A 214 4.06 8.37 -13.21
C THR A 214 5.13 9.33 -12.67
N PHE A 215 6.03 9.81 -13.52
CA PHE A 215 7.11 10.73 -13.13
C PHE A 215 7.05 12.09 -13.86
N THR A 216 5.89 12.45 -14.42
CA THR A 216 5.65 13.80 -14.95
C THR A 216 4.92 14.66 -13.92
N LYS A 217 4.89 15.98 -14.13
CA LYS A 217 4.15 16.90 -13.26
C LYS A 217 2.69 16.45 -13.05
N PRO A 218 2.17 16.52 -11.82
CA PRO A 218 2.81 17.02 -10.58
C PRO A 218 3.65 15.97 -9.81
N TYR A 219 3.86 14.77 -10.35
CA TYR A 219 4.46 13.61 -9.67
C TYR A 219 5.94 13.37 -10.01
N GLU A 220 6.69 14.43 -10.29
CA GLU A 220 8.12 14.34 -10.59
C GLU A 220 8.88 13.65 -9.43
N LYS A 221 9.94 12.90 -9.76
CA LYS A 221 10.72 12.14 -8.77
C LYS A 221 11.20 13.01 -7.62
N GLU A 222 11.67 14.22 -7.90
CA GLU A 222 12.16 15.14 -6.87
C GLU A 222 11.06 15.59 -5.91
N THR A 223 9.84 15.82 -6.41
CA THR A 223 8.69 16.16 -5.56
C THR A 223 8.28 14.98 -4.67
N ARG A 224 8.27 13.75 -5.22
CA ARG A 224 8.02 12.52 -4.46
C ARG A 224 9.08 12.29 -3.38
N LYS A 225 10.36 12.45 -3.71
CA LYS A 225 11.48 12.33 -2.75
C LYS A 225 11.34 13.35 -1.63
N ARG A 226 11.00 14.62 -1.96
CA ARG A 226 10.72 15.65 -0.96
C ARG A 226 9.58 15.21 -0.04
N TYR A 227 8.45 14.78 -0.60
CA TYR A 227 7.33 14.24 0.17
C TYR A 227 7.75 13.12 1.12
N LEU A 228 8.45 12.10 0.63
CA LEU A 228 8.86 10.94 1.44
C LEU A 228 9.79 11.34 2.61
N MET A 229 10.74 12.25 2.37
CA MET A 229 11.62 12.75 3.42
C MET A 229 10.85 13.57 4.47
N HIS A 230 9.94 14.46 4.05
CA HIS A 230 9.11 15.23 4.96
C HIS A 230 8.16 14.34 5.77
N ARG A 231 7.59 13.31 5.14
CA ARG A 231 6.69 12.36 5.81
C ARG A 231 7.41 11.56 6.88
N LEU A 232 8.58 11.00 6.57
CA LEU A 232 9.43 10.31 7.54
C LEU A 232 9.88 11.23 8.67
N ALA A 233 10.31 12.45 8.35
CA ALA A 233 10.72 13.44 9.33
C ALA A 233 9.57 13.84 10.27
N PHE A 234 8.35 13.96 9.75
CA PHE A 234 7.17 14.30 10.55
C PHE A 234 6.85 13.21 11.57
N VAL A 235 6.84 11.94 11.14
CA VAL A 235 6.64 10.80 12.06
C VAL A 235 7.75 10.79 13.11
N GLN A 236 9.01 10.92 12.71
CA GLN A 236 10.12 10.96 13.66
C GLN A 236 10.00 12.11 14.67
N ALA A 237 9.62 13.31 14.23
CA ALA A 237 9.38 14.45 15.10
C ALA A 237 8.22 14.20 16.08
N MET A 238 7.12 13.61 15.60
CA MET A 238 5.96 13.27 16.43
C MET A 238 6.34 12.32 17.57
N PHE A 239 7.07 11.25 17.26
CA PHE A 239 7.53 10.27 18.23
C PHE A 239 8.58 10.86 19.20
N GLU A 240 9.49 11.70 18.71
CA GLU A 240 10.49 12.38 19.54
C GLU A 240 9.83 13.32 20.55
N LYS A 241 8.83 14.09 20.12
CA LYS A 241 8.00 14.93 20.98
C LYS A 241 7.22 14.14 22.03
N ALA A 242 6.89 12.89 21.74
CA ALA A 242 6.25 11.96 22.67
C ALA A 242 7.24 11.14 23.50
N HIS A 243 8.56 11.39 23.36
CA HIS A 243 9.63 10.64 24.02
C HIS A 243 9.62 9.12 23.74
N GLN A 244 9.11 8.71 22.58
CA GLN A 244 9.02 7.31 22.16
C GLN A 244 10.05 7.02 21.05
N LYS A 245 10.91 6.02 21.25
CA LYS A 245 12.00 5.68 20.31
C LYS A 245 11.70 4.50 19.39
N GLU A 246 10.74 3.67 19.79
CA GLU A 246 10.34 2.46 19.10
C GLU A 246 8.83 2.25 19.18
N LEU A 247 8.28 1.47 18.26
CA LEU A 247 6.89 1.05 18.26
C LEU A 247 6.82 -0.48 18.11
N THR A 248 6.08 -1.14 19.00
CA THR A 248 5.72 -2.54 18.79
C THR A 248 4.60 -2.63 17.76
N VAL A 249 4.83 -3.38 16.69
CA VAL A 249 3.86 -3.67 15.63
C VAL A 249 3.69 -5.17 15.43
N TYR A 250 2.58 -5.54 14.80
CA TYR A 250 2.18 -6.91 14.57
C TYR A 250 1.77 -7.12 13.11
N ARG A 251 1.95 -8.34 12.62
CA ARG A 251 1.45 -8.77 11.30
C ARG A 251 0.97 -10.21 11.39
N GLY A 252 -0.24 -10.46 10.89
CA GLY A 252 -0.83 -11.79 10.80
C GLY A 252 -1.24 -12.09 9.36
N MET A 253 -1.14 -13.35 8.97
CA MET A 253 -1.59 -13.81 7.66
C MET A 253 -1.89 -15.31 7.69
N THR A 254 -2.96 -15.72 7.01
CA THR A 254 -3.21 -17.09 6.60
C THR A 254 -3.39 -17.12 5.08
N SER A 255 -2.78 -18.11 4.42
CA SER A 255 -2.75 -18.19 2.96
C SER A 255 -2.94 -19.62 2.45
N GLU A 256 -3.62 -19.74 1.31
CA GLU A 256 -3.69 -20.97 0.51
C GLU A 256 -2.40 -21.23 -0.28
N GLN A 257 -1.43 -20.31 -0.23
CA GLN A 257 -0.12 -20.45 -0.85
C GLN A 257 0.94 -20.86 0.17
N THR A 258 1.97 -21.58 -0.29
CA THR A 258 3.13 -21.91 0.53
C THR A 258 3.83 -20.64 0.99
N PHE A 259 4.41 -20.66 2.19
CA PHE A 259 5.17 -19.53 2.70
C PHE A 259 6.33 -19.22 1.77
N LYS A 260 6.41 -17.98 1.29
CA LYS A 260 7.46 -17.48 0.41
C LYS A 260 8.03 -16.22 1.03
N SER A 261 9.36 -16.15 1.07
CA SER A 261 10.06 -14.91 1.38
C SER A 261 9.96 -13.99 0.16
N PHE A 262 9.43 -12.78 0.32
CA PHE A 262 9.56 -11.73 -0.66
C PHE A 262 10.33 -10.57 -0.03
N GLU A 263 11.18 -9.92 -0.84
CA GLU A 263 11.85 -8.68 -0.44
C GLU A 263 10.92 -7.50 -0.77
N ARG A 264 9.82 -7.37 -0.02
CA ARG A 264 8.93 -6.21 -0.18
C ARG A 264 9.59 -4.96 0.41
N PRO A 265 9.66 -3.83 -0.32
CA PRO A 265 10.27 -2.61 0.19
C PRO A 265 9.49 -1.97 1.35
N LEU A 266 8.17 -2.16 1.39
CA LEU A 266 7.27 -1.67 2.42
C LEU A 266 6.46 -2.83 2.99
N ILE A 267 6.24 -2.79 4.30
CA ILE A 267 5.41 -3.78 5.00
C ILE A 267 4.29 -3.03 5.72
N SER A 268 3.05 -3.48 5.50
CA SER A 268 1.91 -3.07 6.31
C SER A 268 1.86 -3.90 7.59
N THR A 269 1.69 -3.24 8.71
CA THR A 269 1.60 -3.84 10.05
C THR A 269 0.50 -3.14 10.84
N THR A 270 0.18 -3.63 12.02
CA THR A 270 -0.77 -2.96 12.93
C THR A 270 -0.15 -2.76 14.30
N ALA A 271 -0.53 -1.70 15.00
CA ALA A 271 -0.13 -1.49 16.39
C ALA A 271 -0.84 -2.46 17.37
N HIS A 272 -1.83 -3.25 16.92
CA HIS A 272 -2.66 -4.09 17.78
C HIS A 272 -2.58 -5.59 17.45
N LEU A 273 -2.32 -6.39 18.48
CA LEU A 273 -2.33 -7.85 18.38
C LEU A 273 -3.70 -8.40 17.96
N GLU A 274 -4.79 -7.83 18.47
CA GLU A 274 -6.14 -8.33 18.20
C GLU A 274 -6.55 -8.15 16.73
N SER A 275 -6.15 -7.03 16.10
CA SER A 275 -6.34 -6.81 14.66
C SER A 275 -5.54 -7.85 13.86
N THR A 276 -4.31 -8.15 14.28
CA THR A 276 -3.47 -9.20 13.67
C THR A 276 -4.09 -10.60 13.79
N LYS A 277 -4.67 -10.96 14.94
CA LYS A 277 -5.32 -12.27 15.13
C LYS A 277 -6.51 -12.47 14.20
N ALA A 278 -7.18 -11.41 13.75
CA ALA A 278 -8.27 -11.53 12.78
C ALA A 278 -7.81 -12.05 11.41
N PHE A 279 -6.52 -11.90 11.09
CA PHE A 279 -5.90 -12.40 9.85
C PHE A 279 -5.15 -13.72 10.02
N PHE A 280 -5.11 -14.25 11.23
CA PHE A 280 -4.42 -15.49 11.56
C PHE A 280 -5.45 -16.56 11.97
N ASP A 281 -5.51 -17.62 11.19
CA ASP A 281 -6.30 -18.81 11.48
C ASP A 281 -5.36 -19.93 11.97
N GLU A 282 -5.51 -20.31 13.23
CA GLU A 282 -4.75 -21.41 13.85
C GLU A 282 -5.27 -22.80 13.47
N THR A 283 -6.43 -22.88 12.81
CA THR A 283 -7.06 -24.16 12.48
C THR A 283 -6.37 -24.84 11.31
N ILE A 284 -6.30 -26.18 11.37
CA ILE A 284 -5.77 -27.01 10.28
C ILE A 284 -6.87 -27.14 9.22
N HIS A 285 -6.86 -26.25 8.23
CA HIS A 285 -7.74 -26.32 7.07
C HIS A 285 -6.98 -26.85 5.84
N PRO A 286 -7.51 -27.84 5.07
CA PRO A 286 -6.78 -28.46 3.95
C PRO A 286 -6.31 -27.49 2.86
N LYS A 287 -7.03 -26.37 2.68
CA LYS A 287 -6.69 -25.33 1.71
C LYS A 287 -5.55 -24.42 2.21
N HIS A 288 -5.39 -24.22 3.51
CA HIS A 288 -4.33 -23.36 4.06
C HIS A 288 -2.97 -24.05 3.94
N LYS A 289 -2.00 -23.36 3.36
CA LYS A 289 -0.64 -23.86 3.15
C LYS A 289 0.40 -23.10 3.98
N SER A 290 0.06 -21.92 4.49
CA SER A 290 0.88 -21.19 5.45
C SER A 290 0.02 -20.29 6.34
N ALA A 291 0.46 -20.10 7.58
CA ALA A 291 -0.07 -19.10 8.50
C ALA A 291 1.07 -18.58 9.40
N TYR A 292 1.06 -17.29 9.73
CA TYR A 292 2.01 -16.69 10.66
C TYR A 292 1.41 -15.55 11.47
N LEU A 293 1.99 -15.33 12.65
CA LEU A 293 1.79 -14.16 13.48
C LEU A 293 3.16 -13.66 13.95
N LEU A 294 3.43 -12.38 13.73
CA LEU A 294 4.70 -11.76 14.05
C LEU A 294 4.51 -10.55 14.93
N LYS A 295 5.49 -10.34 15.82
CA LYS A 295 5.64 -9.17 16.67
C LYS A 295 7.01 -8.58 16.40
N LEU A 296 7.06 -7.31 16.04
CA LEU A 296 8.28 -6.57 15.75
C LEU A 296 8.34 -5.34 16.66
N ASN A 297 9.53 -5.02 17.17
CA ASN A 297 9.79 -3.73 17.80
C ASN A 297 10.58 -2.90 16.79
N MET A 298 9.92 -1.90 16.21
CA MET A 298 10.45 -1.14 15.10
C MET A 298 11.02 0.19 15.59
N PRO A 299 12.27 0.55 15.23
CA PRO A 299 12.77 1.89 15.49
C PRO A 299 11.96 2.90 14.68
N VAL A 300 11.68 4.06 15.28
CA VAL A 300 10.87 5.11 14.64
C VAL A 300 11.45 5.59 13.30
N SER A 301 12.77 5.48 13.12
CA SER A 301 13.42 5.81 11.85
C SER A 301 13.01 4.92 10.66
N GLN A 302 12.37 3.78 10.92
CA GLN A 302 11.82 2.87 9.90
C GLN A 302 10.30 3.00 9.71
N ILE A 303 9.62 3.88 10.44
CA ILE A 303 8.16 4.05 10.34
C ILE A 303 7.86 5.17 9.34
N LEU A 304 7.18 4.85 8.25
CA LEU A 304 6.81 5.81 7.21
C LEU A 304 5.51 6.55 7.55
N MET A 305 4.50 5.81 8.03
CA MET A 305 3.17 6.34 8.34
C MET A 305 2.50 5.50 9.43
N THR A 306 1.63 6.13 10.24
CA THR A 306 0.78 5.43 11.21
C THR A 306 -0.67 5.89 11.11
N TYR A 307 -1.58 5.08 11.63
CA TYR A 307 -3.00 5.44 11.71
C TYR A 307 -3.30 6.65 12.61
N LEU A 308 -2.37 7.04 13.49
CA LEU A 308 -2.59 8.15 14.43
C LEU A 308 -2.71 9.49 13.70
N GLU A 309 -1.80 9.76 12.77
CA GLU A 309 -1.76 11.00 11.99
C GLU A 309 -2.42 10.86 10.61
N THR A 310 -2.71 9.64 10.17
CA THR A 310 -3.25 9.33 8.82
C THR A 310 -4.70 8.88 8.90
N PRO A 311 -5.70 9.75 8.67
CA PRO A 311 -7.10 9.37 8.79
C PRO A 311 -7.51 8.22 7.87
N ALA A 312 -6.91 8.11 6.68
CA ALA A 312 -7.25 7.10 5.70
C ALA A 312 -7.13 5.67 6.29
N PHE A 313 -6.08 5.42 7.08
CA PHE A 313 -5.81 4.14 7.78
C PHE A 313 -6.76 3.81 8.94
N SER A 314 -7.72 4.69 9.24
CA SER A 314 -8.74 4.43 10.26
C SER A 314 -10.15 4.83 9.84
N HIS A 315 -10.33 5.20 8.56
CA HIS A 315 -11.62 5.58 8.03
C HIS A 315 -12.42 4.35 7.59
N GLN A 316 -11.82 3.57 6.70
CA GLN A 316 -12.48 2.45 6.04
C GLN A 316 -12.26 1.13 6.79
N TYR A 317 -11.01 0.88 7.16
CA TYR A 317 -10.57 -0.28 7.91
C TYR A 317 -10.09 0.17 9.28
N LEU A 318 -10.64 -0.40 10.36
CA LEU A 318 -10.20 -0.11 11.74
C LEU A 318 -9.07 -1.05 12.15
N GLU A 319 -8.04 -1.14 11.32
CA GLU A 319 -6.91 -2.06 11.48
C GLU A 319 -5.71 -1.42 12.19
N GLN A 320 -5.76 -0.10 12.45
CA GLN A 320 -4.68 0.64 13.09
C GLN A 320 -3.35 0.45 12.35
N GLU A 321 -3.41 0.66 11.04
CA GLU A 321 -2.31 0.36 10.11
C GLU A 321 -1.07 1.24 10.39
N VAL A 322 0.09 0.62 10.24
CA VAL A 322 1.42 1.20 10.36
C VAL A 322 2.27 0.69 9.19
N ILE A 323 2.78 1.61 8.38
CA ILE A 323 3.63 1.29 7.23
C ILE A 323 5.09 1.44 7.63
N ILE A 324 5.86 0.37 7.48
CA ILE A 324 7.29 0.34 7.81
C ILE A 324 8.15 0.14 6.55
N LEU A 325 9.34 0.73 6.57
CA LEU A 325 10.40 0.53 5.59
C LEU A 325 11.09 -0.81 5.86
N ASN A 326 11.11 -1.72 4.88
CA ASN A 326 11.74 -3.02 5.02
C ASN A 326 13.24 -2.97 4.65
N LYS A 327 14.02 -2.26 5.46
CA LYS A 327 15.47 -2.13 5.23
C LYS A 327 16.20 -3.46 5.40
N ASP A 328 15.78 -4.27 6.36
CA ASP A 328 16.51 -5.45 6.83
C ASP A 328 16.11 -6.73 6.09
N GLY A 329 15.28 -6.62 5.04
CA GLY A 329 14.87 -7.76 4.22
C GLY A 329 14.02 -8.77 4.99
N LEU A 330 13.14 -8.28 5.88
CA LEU A 330 12.18 -9.15 6.55
C LEU A 330 11.37 -9.92 5.49
N PRO A 331 11.21 -11.25 5.63
CA PRO A 331 10.67 -12.11 4.59
C PRO A 331 9.14 -11.97 4.51
N PHE A 332 8.63 -11.09 3.63
CA PHE A 332 7.20 -10.77 3.52
C PHE A 332 6.74 -10.50 2.11
#